data_AF-A0A011NTB7-F1
#
_entry.id   AF-A0A011NTB7-F1
#
_cell.length_a   1.000
_cell.length_b   1.000
_cell.length_c   1.000
_cell.angle_alpha   90.00
_cell.angle_beta   90.00
_cell.angle_gamma   90.00
#
_symmetry.space_group_name_H-M   'P 1'
#
loop_
_entity.id
_entity.type
_entity.pdbx_description
1 polymer ?
#
loop_
_entity_poly.entity_id
_entity_poly.type
_entity_poly.pdbx_seq_one_letter_code
_entity_poly.pdbx_strand_id
1 'polypeptide(L)' 'MIYHRAVELAVGLSHHLFDTLYHATAIESEALMITADRRYHDKAAHLGRIVLLEQLAA' A
#
# COMPACT_ATOMS: atom_id res chain seq x y z
N MET A 1 0.52 7.87 12.90
CA MET A 1 0.69 9.11 12.08
C MET A 1 0.94 8.70 10.64
N ILE A 2 -0.05 8.84 9.77
CA ILE A 2 -0.03 8.32 8.38
C ILE A 2 1.24 8.68 7.61
N TYR A 3 1.66 9.96 7.66
CA TYR A 3 2.84 10.42 6.92
C TYR A 3 4.13 9.70 7.34
N HIS A 4 4.33 9.48 8.65
CA HIS A 4 5.52 8.79 9.14
C HIS A 4 5.58 7.35 8.62
N ARG A 5 4.47 6.62 8.74
CA ARG A 5 4.36 5.25 8.19
C ARG A 5 4.59 5.22 6.69
N ALA A 6 4.05 6.20 5.95
CA ALA A 6 4.27 6.29 4.50
C ALA A 6 5.75 6.45 4.15
N VAL A 7 6.50 7.25 4.91
CA VAL A 7 7.96 7.42 4.74
C VAL A 7 8.70 6.12 5.06
N GLU A 8 8.36 5.43 6.15
CA GLU A 8 8.96 4.13 6.50
C GLU A 8 8.74 3.10 5.39
N LEU A 9 7.52 3.02 4.85
CA LEU A 9 7.17 2.17 3.72
C LEU A 9 7.95 2.56 2.45
N ALA A 10 8.05 3.86 2.15
CA ALA A 10 8.74 4.34 0.95
C ALA A 10 10.23 3.96 0.97
N VAL A 11 10.88 4.14 2.12
CA VAL A 11 12.28 3.76 2.34
C VAL A 11 12.43 2.24 2.29
N GLY A 12 11.63 1.50 3.07
CA GLY A 12 11.76 0.04 3.20
C GLY A 12 11.46 -0.73 1.92
N LEU A 13 10.52 -0.25 1.10
CA LEU A 13 10.13 -0.90 -0.15
C LEU A 13 10.83 -0.33 -1.38
N SER A 14 11.64 0.72 -1.22
CA SER A 14 12.22 1.51 -2.32
C SER A 14 11.14 1.85 -3.35
N HIS A 15 10.16 2.63 -2.89
CA HIS A 15 8.96 2.96 -3.66
C HIS A 15 8.52 4.39 -3.40
N HIS A 16 7.72 4.97 -4.31
CA HIS A 16 7.36 6.38 -4.20
C HIS A 16 6.48 6.64 -2.98
N LEU A 17 6.75 7.76 -2.31
CA LEU A 17 6.01 8.18 -1.12
C LEU A 17 4.50 8.31 -1.37
N PHE A 18 4.08 8.71 -2.57
CA PHE A 18 2.66 8.85 -2.88
C PHE A 18 1.93 7.51 -2.89
N ASP A 19 2.52 6.48 -3.49
CA ASP A 19 1.96 5.11 -3.50
C ASP A 19 1.90 4.55 -2.08
N THR A 20 2.95 4.77 -1.29
CA THR A 20 2.99 4.31 0.10
C THR A 20 2.10 5.13 1.05
N LEU A 21 1.73 6.37 0.69
CA LEU A 21 0.80 7.19 1.47
C LEU A 21 -0.61 6.62 1.44
N TYR A 22 -1.08 6.12 0.30
CA TYR A 22 -2.36 5.42 0.21
C TYR A 22 -2.37 4.15 1.07
N HIS A 23 -1.27 3.38 1.02
CA HIS A 23 -1.17 2.17 1.81
C HIS A 23 -1.09 2.46 3.32
N ALA A 24 -0.30 3.46 3.72
CA ALA A 24 -0.23 3.90 5.11
C ALA A 24 -1.59 4.39 5.63
N THR A 25 -2.36 5.09 4.78
CA THR A 25 -3.72 5.52 5.11
C THR A 25 -4.63 4.31 5.34
N ALA A 26 -4.56 3.29 4.49
CA ALA A 26 -5.34 2.07 4.65
C ALA A 26 -5.00 1.32 5.94
N ILE A 27 -3.71 1.20 6.27
CA ILE A 27 -3.24 0.56 7.50
C ILE A 27 -3.75 1.32 8.74
N GLU A 28 -3.57 2.64 8.79
CA GLU A 28 -3.92 3.45 9.98
C GLU A 28 -5.43 3.65 10.15
N SER A 29 -6.21 3.48 9.08
CA SER A 29 -7.67 3.64 9.09
C SER A 29 -8.41 2.30 9.06
N GLU A 30 -7.70 1.18 9.23
CA GLU A 30 -8.23 -0.20 9.12
C GLU A 30 -8.98 -0.48 7.81
N ALA A 31 -8.69 0.26 6.75
CA ALA A 31 -9.27 0.10 5.43
C ALA A 31 -8.47 -0.90 4.56
N LEU A 32 -8.98 -1.18 3.36
CA LEU A 32 -8.30 -1.98 2.35
C LEU A 32 -7.91 -1.10 1.17
N MET A 33 -6.61 -1.01 0.87
CA MET A 33 -6.14 -0.34 -0.35
C MET A 33 -6.35 -1.27 -1.54
N ILE A 34 -7.12 -0.80 -2.53
CA ILE A 34 -7.29 -1.49 -3.82
C ILE A 34 -6.39 -0.79 -4.83
N THR A 35 -5.50 -1.53 -5.49
CA THR A 35 -4.55 -0.95 -6.47
C THR A 35 -4.50 -1.74 -7.77
N ALA A 36 -4.30 -1.06 -8.89
CA ALA A 36 -3.94 -1.68 -10.17
C ALA A 36 -2.41 -1.81 -10.32
N ASP A 37 -1.63 -1.23 -9.41
CA ASP A 37 -0.17 -1.30 -9.44
C ASP A 37 0.31 -2.66 -8.86
N ARG A 38 0.56 -3.60 -9.77
CA ARG A 38 1.14 -4.91 -9.41
C ARG A 38 2.54 -4.80 -8.85
N ARG A 39 3.36 -3.88 -9.36
CA ARG A 39 4.76 -3.74 -8.90
C ARG A 39 4.79 -3.31 -7.43
N TYR A 40 3.89 -2.42 -7.03
CA TYR A 40 3.77 -2.05 -5.62
C TYR A 40 3.19 -3.20 -4.79
N HIS A 41 2.10 -3.82 -5.25
CA HIS A 41 1.48 -4.94 -4.56
C HIS A 41 2.48 -6.07 -4.28
N ASP A 42 3.27 -6.50 -5.26
CA ASP A 42 4.23 -7.60 -5.10
C ASP A 42 5.27 -7.30 -4.01
N LYS A 43 5.65 -6.03 -3.84
CA LYS A 43 6.54 -5.59 -2.76
C LYS A 43 5.84 -5.54 -1.41
N ALA A 44 4.58 -5.13 -1.38
CA ALA A 44 3.90 -4.71 -0.16
C ALA A 44 2.86 -5.71 0.38
N ALA A 45 2.48 -6.75 -0.37
CA ALA A 45 1.39 -7.66 -0.03
C ALA A 45 1.56 -8.34 1.34
N HIS A 46 2.82 -8.65 1.70
CA HIS A 46 3.14 -9.26 2.99
C HIS A 46 2.87 -8.34 4.20
N LEU A 47 2.66 -7.04 3.98
CA LEU A 47 2.30 -6.06 5.01
C LEU A 47 0.78 -5.99 5.24
N GLY A 48 -0.02 -6.69 4.43
CA GLY A 48 -1.49 -6.73 4.51
C GLY A 48 -2.15 -5.44 4.04
N ARG A 49 -3.47 -5.34 4.20
CA ARG A 49 -4.27 -4.12 3.90
C ARG A 49 -4.12 -3.57 2.48
N ILE A 50 -3.71 -4.41 1.53
CA ILE A 50 -3.62 -4.12 0.09
C ILE A 50 -4.13 -5.31 -0.72
N VAL A 51 -4.84 -5.05 -1.82
CA VAL A 51 -5.33 -6.06 -2.77
C VAL A 51 -5.23 -5.53 -4.19
N LEU A 52 -5.07 -6.42 -5.17
CA LEU A 52 -5.12 -6.02 -6.58
C LEU A 52 -6.56 -5.79 -7.02
N LEU A 53 -6.77 -4.77 -7.85
CA LEU A 53 -8.07 -4.45 -8.44
C LEU A 53 -8.67 -5.64 -9.21
N GLU A 54 -7.84 -6.40 -9.93
CA GLU A 54 -8.29 -7.58 -10.69
C GLU A 54 -8.86 -8.69 -9.81
N GLN A 55 -8.47 -8.76 -8.52
CA GLN A 55 -8.98 -9.76 -7.59
C GLN A 55 -10.39 -9.45 -7.10
N LEU A 56 -10.89 -8.22 -7.34
CA LEU A 56 -12.25 -7.79 -7.01
C LEU A 56 -13.19 -7.75 -8.22
N ALA A 57 -12.64 -7.80 -9.44
CA ALA A 57 -13.39 -7.73 -10.67
C ALA A 57 -13.81 -9.12 -11.21
N ALA A 58 -13.61 -10.19 -10.43
CA ALA A 58 -13.90 -11.58 -10.76
C ALA A 58 -15.24 -12.06 -10.18
#